data_AF-A0A1B6E5J9-F1
#
_entry.id   AF-A0A1B6E5J9-F1
#
_cell.length_a   1.000
_cell.length_b   1.000
_cell.length_c   1.000
_cell.angle_alpha   90.00
_cell.angle_beta   90.00
_cell.angle_gamma   90.00
#
_symmetry.space_group_name_H-M   'P 1'
#
loop_
_entity.id
_entity.type
_entity.pdbx_description
1 polymer ?
#
loop_
_entity_poly.entity_id
_entity_poly.type
_entity_poly.pdbx_seq_one_letter_code
_entity_poly.pdbx_strand_id
1 'polypeptide(L)'
;LKLEQLERDYQSMTKNVDNFRSLLPDDSIGSQIKQINKQLIAVFQFIMSVGAGFAFGFIGIELIVGDLDFGFRLLLGVIVSLIIALAEIYFLAKKLAEDVFPSTAQKPHQE
;
A
#
# COMPACT_ATOMS: atom_id res chain seq x y z
N LEU A 1 -31.30 -31.57 -6.88
CA LEU A 1 -31.99 -30.53 -6.11
C LEU A 1 -31.79 -30.68 -4.59
N LYS A 2 -32.40 -31.63 -3.89
CA LYS A 2 -32.21 -31.76 -2.42
C LYS A 2 -30.77 -32.08 -1.98
N LEU A 3 -30.09 -32.96 -2.71
CA LEU A 3 -28.69 -33.32 -2.43
C LEU A 3 -27.74 -32.12 -2.55
N GLU A 4 -27.96 -31.29 -3.56
CA GLU A 4 -27.16 -30.09 -3.82
C GLU A 4 -27.39 -29.01 -2.76
N GLN A 5 -28.61 -28.90 -2.21
CA GLN A 5 -28.90 -28.03 -1.08
C GLN A 5 -28.22 -28.51 0.20
N LEU A 6 -28.29 -29.81 0.48
CA LEU A 6 -27.60 -30.43 1.62
C LEU A 6 -26.09 -30.25 1.55
N GLU A 7 -25.52 -30.35 0.36
CA GLU A 7 -24.08 -30.15 0.16
C GLU A 7 -23.66 -28.70 0.41
N ARG A 8 -24.46 -27.72 -0.03
CA ARG A 8 -24.23 -26.30 0.30
C ARG A 8 -24.35 -26.02 1.79
N ASP A 9 -25.37 -26.57 2.44
CA ASP A 9 -25.56 -26.41 3.88
C ASP A 9 -24.41 -27.04 4.66
N TYR A 10 -23.98 -28.24 4.28
CA TYR A 10 -22.85 -28.94 4.89
C TYR A 10 -21.54 -28.15 4.73
N GLN A 11 -21.27 -27.61 3.54
CA GLN A 11 -20.11 -26.74 3.31
C GLN A 11 -20.17 -25.44 4.11
N SER A 12 -21.36 -24.86 4.31
CA SER A 12 -21.53 -23.66 5.14
C SER A 12 -21.27 -23.93 6.63
N MET A 13 -21.68 -25.10 7.13
CA MET A 13 -21.51 -25.51 8.52
C MET A 13 -20.06 -25.86 8.85
N THR A 14 -19.32 -26.44 7.90
CA THR A 14 -17.91 -26.84 8.11
C THR A 14 -16.90 -25.76 7.73
N LYS A 15 -17.34 -24.64 7.14
CA LYS A 15 -16.49 -23.49 6.74
C LYS A 15 -15.62 -22.96 7.89
N ASN A 16 -16.11 -23.01 9.14
CA ASN A 16 -15.37 -22.52 10.31
C ASN A 16 -14.42 -23.55 10.93
N VAL A 17 -14.47 -24.81 10.48
CA VAL A 17 -13.71 -25.94 11.05
C VAL A 17 -12.52 -26.29 10.15
N ASP A 18 -12.59 -25.97 8.86
CA ASP A 18 -11.52 -26.22 7.90
C ASP A 18 -10.43 -25.12 7.98
N ASN A 19 -9.56 -25.23 8.98
CA ASN A 19 -8.34 -24.41 9.09
C ASN A 19 -7.37 -24.62 7.91
N PHE A 20 -7.53 -25.71 7.13
CA PHE A 20 -6.61 -26.05 6.05
C PHE A 20 -6.86 -25.18 4.81
N ARG A 21 -8.10 -24.72 4.61
CA ARG A 21 -8.49 -23.86 3.48
C ARG A 21 -8.14 -22.39 3.69
N SER A 22 -7.86 -21.98 4.94
CA SER A 22 -7.32 -20.66 5.29
C SER A 22 -5.90 -20.41 4.75
N LEU A 23 -5.20 -21.45 4.29
CA LEU A 23 -3.84 -21.38 3.77
C LEU A 23 -3.79 -21.16 2.25
N LEU A 24 -4.91 -21.35 1.54
CA LEU A 24 -4.98 -21.01 0.12
C LEU A 24 -5.28 -19.51 -0.02
N PRO A 25 -4.62 -18.79 -0.95
CA PRO A 25 -5.00 -17.43 -1.29
C PRO A 25 -6.48 -17.43 -1.64
N ASP A 26 -7.30 -16.82 -0.79
CA ASP A 26 -8.74 -16.77 -1.03
C ASP A 26 -8.95 -15.80 -2.20
N ASP A 27 -9.07 -16.34 -3.42
CA ASP A 27 -9.39 -15.62 -4.67
C ASP A 27 -10.81 -14.99 -4.65
N SER A 28 -11.44 -14.91 -3.47
CA SER A 28 -12.72 -14.27 -3.27
C SER A 28 -12.65 -12.80 -3.70
N ILE A 29 -13.69 -12.34 -4.38
CA ILE A 29 -13.82 -10.96 -4.88
C ILE A 29 -13.59 -9.94 -3.76
N GLY A 30 -13.96 -10.29 -2.52
CA GLY A 30 -13.72 -9.45 -1.34
C GLY A 30 -12.24 -9.22 -1.03
N SER A 31 -11.41 -10.26 -1.13
CA SER A 31 -9.95 -10.16 -0.96
C SER A 31 -9.31 -9.31 -2.07
N GLN A 32 -9.77 -9.45 -3.31
CA GLN A 32 -9.31 -8.66 -4.46
C GLN A 32 -9.67 -7.18 -4.32
N ILE A 33 -10.90 -6.85 -3.91
CA ILE A 33 -11.32 -5.46 -3.65
C ILE A 33 -10.46 -4.82 -2.55
N LYS A 34 -10.12 -5.58 -1.51
CA LYS A 34 -9.26 -5.09 -0.42
C LYS A 34 -7.85 -4.75 -0.90
N GLN A 35 -7.29 -5.53 -1.82
CA GLN A 35 -5.98 -5.25 -2.44
C GLN A 35 -6.03 -3.97 -3.29
N ILE A 36 -7.07 -3.81 -4.12
CA ILE A 36 -7.27 -2.61 -4.94
C ILE A 36 -7.36 -1.36 -4.06
N ASN A 37 -8.13 -1.40 -2.98
CA ASN A 37 -8.25 -0.28 -2.04
C ASN A 37 -6.91 0.12 -1.42
N LYS A 38 -6.07 -0.87 -1.08
CA LYS A 38 -4.73 -0.65 -0.53
C LYS A 38 -3.77 -0.05 -1.57
N GLN A 39 -3.90 -0.41 -2.84
CA GLN A 39 -3.08 0.19 -3.89
C GLN A 39 -3.50 1.64 -4.17
N LEU A 40 -4.81 1.90 -4.21
CA LEU A 40 -5.35 3.25 -4.37
C LEU A 40 -4.92 4.19 -3.23
N ILE A 41 -4.97 3.72 -1.98
CA ILE A 41 -4.53 4.55 -0.84
C ILE A 41 -3.04 4.86 -0.93
N ALA A 42 -2.23 3.92 -1.41
CA ALA A 42 -0.79 4.13 -1.56
C ALA A 42 -0.46 5.14 -2.67
N VAL A 43 -1.18 5.10 -3.80
CA VAL A 43 -1.05 6.11 -4.86
C VAL A 43 -1.45 7.50 -4.36
N PHE A 44 -2.55 7.58 -3.62
CA PHE A 44 -2.97 8.84 -3.01
C PHE A 44 -1.92 9.38 -2.03
N GLN A 45 -1.37 8.52 -1.17
CA GLN A 45 -0.33 8.90 -0.23
C GLN A 45 0.93 9.41 -0.95
N PHE A 46 1.35 8.74 -2.02
CA PHE A 46 2.45 9.21 -2.86
C PHE A 46 2.22 10.64 -3.37
N ILE A 47 1.05 10.91 -3.96
CA ILE A 47 0.71 12.23 -4.51
C ILE A 47 0.69 13.28 -3.39
N MET A 48 0.07 12.96 -2.25
CA MET A 48 -0.01 13.87 -1.11
C MET A 48 1.37 14.19 -0.53
N SER A 49 2.24 13.18 -0.40
CA SER A 49 3.60 13.32 0.11
C SER A 49 4.47 14.19 -0.80
N VAL A 50 4.46 13.92 -2.11
CA VAL A 50 5.19 14.68 -3.12
C VAL A 50 4.69 16.12 -3.21
N GLY A 51 3.36 16.30 -3.18
CA GLY A 51 2.72 17.62 -3.20
C GLY A 51 3.02 18.44 -1.94
N ALA A 52 2.96 17.82 -0.76
CA ALA A 52 3.32 18.46 0.50
C ALA A 52 4.80 18.86 0.54
N GLY A 53 5.70 17.99 0.07
CA GLY A 53 7.13 18.28 -0.05
C GLY A 53 7.42 19.47 -0.98
N PHE A 54 6.75 19.52 -2.13
CA PHE A 54 6.83 20.65 -3.04
C PHE A 54 6.31 21.95 -2.40
N ALA A 55 5.11 21.91 -1.82
CA ALA A 55 4.49 23.08 -1.17
C ALA A 55 5.35 23.59 -0.01
N PHE A 56 5.96 22.69 0.77
CA PHE A 56 6.88 23.05 1.83
C PHE A 56 8.16 23.70 1.29
N GLY A 57 8.79 23.13 0.26
CA GLY A 57 9.99 23.70 -0.34
C GLY A 57 9.75 25.02 -1.07
N PHE A 58 8.54 25.25 -1.61
CA PHE A 58 8.20 26.46 -2.35
C PHE A 58 7.63 27.58 -1.45
N ILE A 59 6.59 27.29 -0.66
CA ILE A 59 5.90 28.26 0.21
C ILE A 59 6.50 28.26 1.61
N GLY A 60 6.74 27.07 2.17
CA GLY A 60 7.23 26.93 3.55
C GLY A 60 8.58 27.61 3.79
N ILE A 61 9.48 27.57 2.82
CA ILE A 61 10.80 28.20 2.94
C ILE A 61 10.71 29.73 2.90
N GLU A 62 9.85 30.32 2.07
CA GLU A 62 9.62 31.78 2.06
C GLU A 62 9.08 32.26 3.41
N LEU A 63 8.14 31.52 4.01
CA LEU A 63 7.58 31.87 5.31
C LEU A 63 8.62 31.88 6.45
N ILE A 64 9.70 31.10 6.32
CA ILE A 64 10.75 30.98 7.33
C ILE A 64 11.91 31.95 7.08
N VAL A 65 12.37 32.05 5.83
CA VAL A 65 13.62 32.76 5.47
C VAL A 65 13.35 34.18 4.95
N GLY A 66 12.12 34.47 4.51
CA GLY A 66 11.73 35.77 3.94
C GLY A 66 11.84 35.79 2.41
N ASP A 67 12.13 36.97 1.87
CA ASP A 67 12.06 37.26 0.44
C ASP A 67 13.15 36.50 -0.34
N LEU A 68 12.77 35.37 -0.93
CA LEU A 68 13.59 34.59 -1.86
C LEU A 68 13.04 34.74 -3.26
N ASP A 69 13.95 34.87 -4.23
CA ASP A 69 13.58 34.90 -5.64
C ASP A 69 12.76 33.67 -6.03
N PHE A 70 11.76 33.88 -6.88
CA PHE A 70 10.83 32.84 -7.31
C PHE A 70 11.56 31.62 -7.90
N GLY A 71 12.63 31.86 -8.67
CA GLY A 71 13.42 30.79 -9.29
C GLY A 71 14.07 29.86 -8.26
N PHE A 72 14.63 30.43 -7.19
CA PHE A 72 15.24 29.65 -6.11
C PHE A 72 14.23 28.83 -5.33
N ARG A 73 13.05 29.41 -5.06
CA ARG A 73 11.96 28.71 -4.35
C ARG A 73 11.40 27.56 -5.17
N LEU A 74 11.21 27.79 -6.47
CA LEU A 74 10.76 26.76 -7.39
C LEU A 74 11.79 25.62 -7.45
N LEU A 75 13.08 25.95 -7.58
CA LEU A 75 14.16 24.97 -7.62
C LEU A 75 14.20 24.14 -6.32
N LEU A 76 14.12 24.78 -5.15
CA LEU A 76 14.10 24.08 -3.86
C LEU A 76 12.87 23.19 -3.71
N GLY A 77 11.69 23.69 -4.06
CA GLY A 77 10.45 22.90 -4.07
C GLY A 77 10.58 21.65 -4.93
N VAL A 78 11.11 21.79 -6.14
CA VAL A 78 11.31 20.65 -7.06
C VAL A 78 12.34 19.67 -6.52
N ILE A 79 13.48 20.12 -5.97
CA ILE A 79 14.51 19.23 -5.43
C ILE A 79 13.97 18.42 -4.25
N VAL A 80 13.29 19.07 -3.30
CA VAL A 80 12.71 18.40 -2.13
C VAL A 80 11.64 17.40 -2.57
N SER A 81 10.76 17.82 -3.47
CA SER A 81 9.72 16.95 -4.03
C SER A 81 10.30 15.74 -4.76
N LEU A 82 11.38 15.91 -5.51
CA LEU A 82 12.06 14.84 -6.24
C LEU A 82 12.65 13.81 -5.26
N ILE A 83 13.30 14.25 -4.19
CA ILE A 83 13.87 13.34 -3.17
C ILE A 83 12.76 12.48 -2.55
N ILE A 84 11.64 13.11 -2.17
CA ILE A 84 10.48 12.42 -1.60
C ILE A 84 9.88 11.44 -2.62
N ALA A 85 9.71 11.86 -3.87
CA ALA A 85 9.17 11.00 -4.91
C ALA A 85 10.03 9.74 -5.14
N LEU A 86 11.37 9.90 -5.13
CA LEU A 86 12.30 8.77 -5.24
C LEU A 86 12.23 7.83 -4.02
N ALA A 87 12.07 8.38 -2.82
CA ALA A 87 11.93 7.56 -1.62
C ALA A 87 10.60 6.76 -1.64
N GLU A 88 9.49 7.42 -1.98
CA GLU A 88 8.16 6.80 -2.02
C GLU A 88 8.08 5.74 -3.13
N ILE A 89 8.58 6.01 -4.35
CA ILE A 89 8.54 5.02 -5.43
C ILE A 89 9.42 3.81 -5.13
N TYR A 90 10.55 4.00 -4.45
CA TYR A 90 11.39 2.90 -3.99
C TYR A 90 10.64 2.02 -2.97
N PHE A 91 9.97 2.64 -1.99
CA PHE A 91 9.19 1.91 -0.99
C PHE A 91 8.02 1.16 -1.63
N LEU A 92 7.33 1.80 -2.58
CA LEU A 92 6.20 1.22 -3.30
C LEU A 92 6.63 0.02 -4.15
N ALA A 93 7.74 0.15 -4.88
CA ALA A 93 8.31 -0.94 -5.66
C ALA A 93 8.76 -2.12 -4.77
N LYS A 94 9.38 -1.83 -3.63
CA LYS A 94 9.79 -2.87 -2.66
C LYS A 94 8.58 -3.58 -2.06
N LYS A 95 7.51 -2.85 -1.71
CA LYS A 95 6.26 -3.43 -1.20
C LYS A 95 5.58 -4.30 -2.24
N LEU A 96 5.55 -3.86 -3.49
CA LEU A 96 5.01 -4.66 -4.60
C LEU A 96 5.83 -5.94 -4.81
N ALA A 97 7.17 -5.87 -4.73
CA ALA A 97 8.02 -7.05 -4.84
C ALA A 97 7.83 -8.03 -3.66
N GLU A 98 7.67 -7.54 -2.44
CA GLU A 98 7.39 -8.36 -1.25
C GLU A 98 6.01 -9.02 -1.31
N ASP A 99 5.00 -8.33 -1.85
CA ASP A 99 3.66 -8.90 -2.05
C ASP A 99 3.64 -10.00 -3.14
N VAL A 100 4.56 -9.95 -4.13
CA VAL A 100 4.68 -10.95 -5.21
C VAL A 100 5.51 -12.17 -4.80
N PHE A 101 6.54 -11.98 -3.97
CA PHE A 101 7.38 -13.06 -3.45
C PHE A 101 7.16 -13.20 -1.95
N PRO A 102 6.25 -14.08 -1.48
CA PRO A 102 6.11 -14.31 -0.05
C PRO A 102 7.46 -14.82 0.47
N SER A 103 8.14 -13.97 1.25
CA SER A 103 9.38 -14.36 1.89
C SER A 103 9.07 -15.52 2.82
N THR A 104 9.55 -16.71 2.47
CA THR A 104 9.56 -17.92 3.30
C THR A 104 10.52 -17.77 4.48
N ALA A 105 10.35 -16.71 5.27
CA ALA A 105 11.09 -16.43 6.49
C ALA A 105 10.15 -16.45 7.68
N GLN A 106 9.34 -17.51 7.78
CA GLN A 106 8.79 -17.93 9.06
C GLN A 106 9.98 -18.47 9.88
N LYS A 107 10.52 -17.63 10.78
CA LYS A 107 11.43 -18.13 11.82
C LYS A 107 10.66 -19.20 12.62
N PRO A 108 11.25 -20.38 12.88
CA PRO A 108 10.60 -21.40 13.66
C PRO A 108 10.41 -20.86 15.07
N HIS A 109 9.18 -20.92 15.59
CA HIS A 109 8.95 -20.84 17.02
C HIS A 109 9.81 -21.92 17.68
N GLN A 110 10.84 -21.50 18.43
CA GLN A 110 11.59 -22.37 19.32
C GLN A 110 10.70 -22.69 20.52
N GLU A 111 10.55 -24.00 20.73
CA GLU A 111 10.12 -24.80 21.91
C GLU A 111 9.19 -24.18 22.95
#